data_AF-A0A347W7F3-F1
#
_entry.id   AF-A0A347W7F3-F1
#
_cell.length_a   1.000
_cell.length_b   1.000
_cell.length_c   1.000
_cell.angle_alpha   90.00
_cell.angle_beta   90.00
_cell.angle_gamma   90.00
#
_symmetry.space_group_name_H-M   'P 1'
#
loop_
_entity.id
_entity.type
_entity.pdbx_description
1 polymer ?
#
loop_
_entity_poly.entity_id
_entity_poly.type
_entity_poly.pdbx_seq_one_letter_code
_entity_poly.pdbx_strand_id
1 'polypeptide(L)'
;MKEEIERAKYGGKKYVISNGFNSSSRAQSSRELDSRFVDEPFSSISLLKSTQPANLTHDTRIDTPKQNFINPNNLSKNLENKEFFNIISVGRFSKEKRHKILIKAISKSKYASRIKLHLHGSGPLESSLKTMCERNLQNKADFGFLDNNILLEKLGKMQLYVHPAEVESEAISCLEAVACGVTPLIANSKVSATRQFALDNRSLFKVNDVQDLADKIDFWIENPTLLEQMRPLYAKSATKYDLQKSIDSILQVYDEAISDFKQNPQLFTTPAS
;
A
#
# COMPACT_ATOMS: atom_id res chain seq x y z
N MET A 1 13.34 26.84 12.60
CA MET A 1 12.78 25.46 12.56
C MET A 1 13.37 24.51 13.62
N LYS A 2 14.64 24.06 13.59
CA LYS A 2 15.20 23.18 14.65
C LYS A 2 15.13 23.80 16.05
N GLU A 3 15.48 25.09 16.17
CA GLU A 3 15.42 25.83 17.44
C GLU A 3 13.99 26.11 17.93
N GLU A 4 13.00 26.19 17.02
CA GLU A 4 11.60 26.43 17.39
C GLU A 4 10.90 25.17 17.91
N ILE A 5 11.31 24.00 17.41
CA ILE A 5 10.80 22.70 17.86
C ILE A 5 11.24 22.42 19.31
N GLU A 6 12.46 22.79 19.69
CA GLU A 6 12.93 22.68 21.08
C GLU A 6 12.24 23.68 22.00
N ARG A 7 11.98 24.90 21.53
CA ARG A 7 11.32 25.96 22.31
C ARG A 7 9.87 25.63 22.67
N ALA A 8 9.18 24.88 21.82
CA ALA A 8 7.75 24.59 21.95
C ALA A 8 7.40 23.43 22.90
N LYS A 9 8.39 22.73 23.50
CA LYS A 9 8.17 21.55 24.38
C LYS A 9 7.09 20.59 23.84
N TYR A 10 7.17 20.25 22.55
CA TYR A 10 6.14 19.43 21.89
C TYR A 10 6.19 17.98 22.42
N GLY A 11 5.29 17.64 23.35
CA GLY A 11 5.15 16.31 23.97
C GLY A 11 4.33 15.30 23.16
N GLY A 12 4.26 15.46 21.84
CA GLY A 12 3.55 14.53 20.96
C GLY A 12 4.21 13.15 20.97
N LYS A 13 3.42 12.09 21.19
CA LYS A 13 3.91 10.71 21.05
C LYS A 13 4.49 10.52 19.65
N LYS A 14 5.75 10.08 19.56
CA LYS A 14 6.35 9.59 18.31
C LYS A 14 5.52 8.41 17.80
N TYR A 15 4.75 8.61 16.75
CA TYR A 15 4.26 7.51 15.94
C TYR A 15 5.41 7.11 15.00
N VAL A 16 5.90 5.89 15.16
CA VAL A 16 6.87 5.30 14.24
C VAL A 16 6.11 4.87 12.99
N ILE A 17 6.25 5.66 11.93
CA ILE A 17 5.84 5.29 10.58
C ILE A 17 6.82 4.20 10.11
N SER A 18 6.32 3.12 9.51
CA SER A 18 7.18 2.10 8.89
C SER A 18 7.95 2.75 7.73
N ASN A 19 9.20 3.13 7.98
CA ASN A 19 10.10 3.63 6.94
C ASN A 19 10.54 2.46 6.05
N GLY A 20 9.63 2.02 5.16
CA GLY A 20 9.82 0.93 4.21
C GLY A 20 10.49 1.36 2.89
N PHE A 21 10.99 2.59 2.79
CA PHE A 21 11.69 3.07 1.59
C PHE A 21 13.06 3.62 1.95
N ASN A 22 14.11 2.96 1.43
CA ASN A 22 15.48 3.46 1.52
C ASN A 22 15.92 3.92 0.11
N SER A 23 15.90 5.23 -0.12
CA SER A 23 16.50 5.86 -1.30
C SER A 23 17.98 6.13 -1.04
N SER A 24 18.82 5.09 -1.04
CA SER A 24 20.28 5.29 -0.98
C SER A 24 21.03 4.33 -1.92
N SER A 25 21.00 4.66 -3.22
CA SER A 25 22.09 4.37 -4.14
C SER A 25 22.05 5.28 -5.37
N ARG A 26 22.47 6.55 -5.21
CA ARG A 26 23.19 7.29 -6.26
C ARG A 26 23.66 8.65 -5.77
N ALA A 27 24.93 8.71 -5.40
CA ALA A 27 25.77 9.87 -5.67
C ALA A 27 27.04 9.35 -6.34
N GLN A 28 27.57 10.14 -7.28
CA GLN A 28 28.77 9.94 -8.10
C GLN A 28 28.59 9.12 -9.40
N SER A 29 28.11 9.80 -10.44
CA SER A 29 28.98 10.09 -11.60
C SER A 29 28.36 11.24 -12.40
N SER A 30 28.86 12.46 -12.18
CA SER A 30 28.73 13.55 -13.13
C SER A 30 29.65 13.27 -14.31
N ARG A 31 29.08 13.13 -15.51
CA ARG A 31 29.71 13.44 -16.81
C ARG A 31 28.61 13.49 -17.87
N GLU A 32 28.75 14.50 -18.72
CA GLU A 32 27.84 14.95 -19.77
C GLU A 32 27.33 13.82 -20.68
N LEU A 33 26.08 13.94 -21.17
CA LEU A 33 25.75 13.86 -22.61
C LEU A 33 24.25 14.01 -22.88
N ASP A 34 23.99 15.07 -23.64
CA ASP A 34 23.06 15.26 -24.76
C ASP A 34 21.60 14.74 -24.74
N SER A 35 20.74 15.69 -25.09
CA SER A 35 19.37 15.54 -25.55
C SER A 35 19.25 14.62 -26.78
N ARG A 36 18.34 13.63 -26.73
CA ARG A 36 17.50 13.05 -27.82
C ARG A 36 17.04 11.61 -27.47
N PHE A 37 15.95 11.15 -28.13
CA PHE A 37 15.30 9.80 -28.09
C PHE A 37 14.32 9.60 -26.93
N VAL A 38 12.97 9.53 -27.04
CA VAL A 38 11.97 9.03 -28.01
C VAL A 38 12.14 7.57 -28.51
N ASP A 39 11.21 6.74 -28.02
CA ASP A 39 10.60 5.48 -28.49
C ASP A 39 11.42 4.19 -28.74
N GLU A 40 10.76 3.05 -28.39
CA GLU A 40 10.94 1.64 -28.83
C GLU A 40 11.86 0.66 -28.02
N PRO A 41 11.66 -0.69 -28.11
CA PRO A 41 11.29 -1.54 -26.97
C PRO A 41 12.37 -2.55 -26.51
N PHE A 42 12.12 -3.15 -25.35
CA PHE A 42 13.01 -4.09 -24.65
C PHE A 42 13.28 -5.39 -25.42
N SER A 43 14.56 -5.62 -25.75
CA SER A 43 15.09 -6.97 -25.94
C SER A 43 16.50 -7.10 -25.33
N SER A 44 16.76 -8.27 -24.76
CA SER A 44 18.07 -8.88 -24.50
C SER A 44 18.77 -8.61 -23.15
N ILE A 45 18.75 -9.66 -22.33
CA ILE A 45 19.57 -9.87 -21.12
C ILE A 45 20.95 -10.39 -21.54
N SER A 46 22.04 -9.83 -21.00
CA SER A 46 23.30 -10.57 -20.80
C SER A 46 24.26 -9.91 -19.80
N LEU A 47 24.53 -10.66 -18.72
CA LEU A 47 25.84 -10.97 -18.13
C LEU A 47 26.84 -9.83 -17.83
N LEU A 48 27.25 -9.68 -16.56
CA LEU A 48 28.63 -9.32 -16.19
C LEU A 48 28.96 -9.72 -14.74
N LYS A 49 30.16 -10.28 -14.57
CA LYS A 49 30.69 -11.01 -13.41
C LYS A 49 31.54 -10.11 -12.49
N SER A 50 31.51 -10.45 -11.20
CA SER A 50 32.55 -10.36 -10.13
C SER A 50 33.70 -9.35 -10.20
N THR A 51 33.87 -8.57 -9.11
CA THR A 51 35.13 -8.43 -8.35
C THR A 51 34.88 -7.70 -7.01
N GLN A 52 35.47 -8.20 -5.90
CA GLN A 52 35.58 -7.51 -4.59
C GLN A 52 36.94 -6.79 -4.49
N PRO A 53 37.08 -5.79 -3.59
CA PRO A 53 38.00 -5.99 -2.46
C PRO A 53 37.53 -5.40 -1.11
N ALA A 54 38.40 -5.58 -0.11
CA ALA A 54 38.13 -5.77 1.32
C ALA A 54 38.19 -4.52 2.24
N ASN A 55 37.35 -4.58 3.29
CA ASN A 55 37.46 -4.24 4.73
C ASN A 55 38.14 -2.97 5.32
N LEU A 56 37.43 -2.45 6.35
CA LEU A 56 37.81 -1.83 7.67
C LEU A 56 36.98 -0.53 7.89
N THR A 57 36.22 -0.24 8.97
CA THR A 57 36.10 -0.71 10.37
C THR A 57 34.83 -0.14 11.05
N HIS A 58 34.32 -0.86 12.07
CA HIS A 58 33.40 -0.49 13.18
C HIS A 58 31.98 0.00 12.81
N ASP A 59 30.97 -0.88 12.76
CA ASP A 59 30.16 -1.46 13.88
C ASP A 59 29.13 -0.50 14.51
N THR A 60 27.88 -0.62 14.04
CA THR A 60 26.65 -0.71 14.85
C THR A 60 25.54 -1.27 13.95
N ARG A 61 25.51 -2.60 13.77
CA ARG A 61 24.50 -3.27 12.95
C ARG A 61 23.18 -3.37 13.72
N ILE A 62 22.18 -2.56 13.33
CA ILE A 62 20.78 -3.00 13.45
C ILE A 62 20.52 -3.79 12.18
N ASP A 63 20.33 -5.09 12.32
CA ASP A 63 20.01 -6.00 11.22
C ASP A 63 18.75 -5.53 10.49
N THR A 64 18.95 -5.02 9.29
CA THR A 64 17.89 -4.78 8.32
C THR A 64 17.35 -6.13 7.88
N PRO A 65 16.03 -6.37 7.87
CA PRO A 65 15.48 -7.55 7.23
C PRO A 65 15.89 -7.49 5.76
N LYS A 66 16.71 -8.45 5.31
CA LYS A 66 17.02 -8.65 3.91
C LYS A 66 15.68 -8.69 3.16
N GLN A 67 15.52 -7.83 2.15
CA GLN A 67 14.46 -7.94 1.15
C GLN A 67 14.61 -9.31 0.47
N ASN A 68 13.97 -10.32 1.04
CA ASN A 68 13.69 -11.55 0.32
C ASN A 68 12.54 -11.20 -0.62
N PHE A 69 12.88 -10.63 -1.78
CA PHE A 69 11.99 -10.67 -2.94
C PHE A 69 11.58 -12.13 -3.12
N ILE A 70 10.34 -12.45 -2.77
CA ILE A 70 9.81 -13.79 -3.00
C ILE A 70 9.92 -14.04 -4.50
N ASN A 71 10.68 -15.07 -4.86
CA ASN A 71 10.91 -15.44 -6.26
C ASN A 71 9.55 -15.66 -6.95
N PRO A 72 9.24 -14.95 -8.05
CA PRO A 72 7.97 -15.10 -8.80
C PRO A 72 7.68 -16.55 -9.21
N ASN A 73 8.73 -17.35 -9.43
CA ASN A 73 8.61 -18.75 -9.84
C ASN A 73 8.14 -19.70 -8.72
N ASN A 74 8.09 -19.25 -7.46
CA ASN A 74 7.50 -20.04 -6.37
C ASN A 74 5.99 -19.78 -6.20
N LEU A 75 5.40 -18.78 -6.87
CA LEU A 75 3.95 -18.50 -6.81
C LEU A 75 3.14 -19.26 -7.86
N SER A 76 3.71 -19.52 -9.04
CA SER A 76 3.02 -20.21 -10.15
C SER A 76 2.77 -21.70 -9.90
N LYS A 77 3.58 -22.35 -9.05
CA LYS A 77 3.39 -23.76 -8.64
C LYS A 77 2.19 -24.00 -7.71
N ASN A 78 1.58 -22.95 -7.19
CA ASN A 78 0.54 -23.05 -6.16
C ASN A 78 -0.89 -23.26 -6.72
N LEU A 79 -1.06 -23.27 -8.04
CA LEU A 79 -2.37 -23.40 -8.68
C LEU A 79 -2.86 -24.86 -8.79
N GLU A 80 -1.97 -25.85 -8.59
CA GLU A 80 -2.31 -27.28 -8.61
C GLU A 80 -2.47 -27.89 -7.20
N ASN A 81 -2.04 -27.19 -6.15
CA ASN A 81 -2.32 -27.58 -4.77
C ASN A 81 -3.60 -26.90 -4.27
N LYS A 82 -4.33 -27.59 -3.38
CA LYS A 82 -5.53 -27.09 -2.69
C LYS A 82 -5.22 -25.92 -1.73
N GLU A 83 -4.61 -24.84 -2.21
CA GLU A 83 -4.45 -23.61 -1.44
C GLU A 83 -5.67 -22.70 -1.60
N PHE A 84 -6.03 -22.04 -0.51
CA PHE A 84 -7.07 -21.03 -0.52
C PHE A 84 -6.62 -19.80 -1.33
N PHE A 85 -7.59 -19.12 -1.96
CA PHE A 85 -7.42 -17.76 -2.41
C PHE A 85 -7.52 -16.83 -1.19
N ASN A 86 -6.39 -16.25 -0.78
CA ASN A 86 -6.28 -15.45 0.44
C ASN A 86 -6.60 -13.99 0.14
N ILE A 87 -7.67 -13.52 0.78
CA ILE A 87 -8.12 -12.14 0.73
C ILE A 87 -7.81 -11.50 2.08
N ILE A 88 -7.18 -10.33 2.06
CA ILE A 88 -6.89 -9.56 3.28
C ILE A 88 -7.62 -8.22 3.27
N SER A 89 -8.08 -7.79 4.43
CA SER A 89 -8.57 -6.43 4.69
C SER A 89 -8.03 -5.99 6.04
N VAL A 90 -7.42 -4.80 6.08
CA VAL A 90 -6.80 -4.23 7.28
C VAL A 90 -7.38 -2.86 7.58
N GLY A 91 -7.84 -2.65 8.81
CA GLY A 91 -8.37 -1.36 9.24
C GLY A 91 -9.18 -1.45 10.53
N ARG A 92 -9.59 -0.29 11.04
CA ARG A 92 -10.43 -0.21 12.24
C ARG A 92 -11.75 -0.98 12.05
N PHE A 93 -12.19 -1.72 13.05
CA PHE A 93 -13.50 -2.39 13.01
C PHE A 93 -14.62 -1.42 13.35
N SER A 94 -14.92 -0.52 12.41
CA SER A 94 -15.92 0.54 12.50
C SER A 94 -16.89 0.54 11.31
N LYS A 95 -17.95 1.33 11.37
CA LYS A 95 -19.07 1.26 10.41
C LYS A 95 -18.64 1.74 9.01
N GLU A 96 -17.86 2.80 8.97
CA GLU A 96 -17.32 3.46 7.77
C GLU A 96 -16.35 2.57 6.98
N LYS A 97 -15.69 1.61 7.64
CA LYS A 97 -14.81 0.64 6.99
C LYS A 97 -15.57 -0.51 6.30
N ARG A 98 -16.88 -0.62 6.52
CA ARG A 98 -17.82 -1.49 5.78
C ARG A 98 -17.40 -2.96 5.64
N HIS A 99 -16.64 -3.53 6.58
CA HIS A 99 -16.19 -4.93 6.53
C HIS A 99 -17.33 -5.95 6.39
N LYS A 100 -18.54 -5.61 6.86
CA LYS A 100 -19.75 -6.43 6.66
C LYS A 100 -20.06 -6.68 5.19
N ILE A 101 -19.80 -5.72 4.30
CA ILE A 101 -20.03 -5.88 2.85
C ILE A 101 -19.08 -6.94 2.28
N LEU A 102 -17.79 -6.91 2.66
CA LEU A 102 -16.81 -7.91 2.26
C LEU A 102 -17.20 -9.33 2.71
N ILE A 103 -17.61 -9.50 3.97
CA ILE A 103 -18.03 -10.82 4.48
C ILE A 103 -19.23 -11.35 3.66
N LYS A 104 -20.22 -10.49 3.37
CA LYS A 104 -21.38 -10.88 2.54
C LYS A 104 -20.97 -11.21 1.10
N ALA A 105 -20.07 -10.42 0.51
CA ALA A 105 -19.62 -10.65 -0.86
C ALA A 105 -18.90 -12.01 -0.98
N ILE A 106 -18.01 -12.34 -0.04
CA ILE A 106 -17.36 -13.65 0.00
C ILE A 106 -18.39 -14.77 0.15
N SER A 107 -19.42 -14.61 0.99
CA SER A 107 -20.47 -15.63 1.13
C SER A 107 -21.30 -15.86 -0.15
N LYS A 108 -21.32 -14.88 -1.06
CA LYS A 108 -22.03 -14.96 -2.35
C LYS A 108 -21.14 -15.38 -3.53
N SER A 109 -19.82 -15.35 -3.36
CA SER A 109 -18.87 -15.77 -4.39
C SER A 109 -19.12 -17.22 -4.81
N LYS A 110 -19.02 -17.52 -6.11
CA LYS A 110 -19.08 -18.91 -6.60
C LYS A 110 -17.91 -19.76 -6.13
N TYR A 111 -16.86 -19.11 -5.61
CA TYR A 111 -15.66 -19.70 -5.05
C TYR A 111 -15.58 -19.57 -3.52
N ALA A 112 -16.69 -19.33 -2.81
CA ALA A 112 -16.70 -19.17 -1.35
C ALA A 112 -15.93 -20.27 -0.59
N SER A 113 -16.00 -21.52 -1.06
CA SER A 113 -15.28 -22.68 -0.49
C SER A 113 -13.75 -22.59 -0.63
N ARG A 114 -13.27 -21.82 -1.60
CA ARG A 114 -11.84 -21.63 -1.91
C ARG A 114 -11.28 -20.34 -1.32
N ILE A 115 -12.09 -19.48 -0.70
CA ILE A 115 -11.62 -18.19 -0.19
C ILE A 115 -11.28 -18.28 1.29
N LYS A 116 -10.10 -17.78 1.67
CA LYS A 116 -9.71 -17.55 3.07
C LYS A 116 -9.66 -16.04 3.33
N LEU A 117 -10.47 -15.57 4.27
CA LEU A 117 -10.46 -14.17 4.69
C LEU A 117 -9.49 -13.96 5.85
N HIS A 118 -8.61 -12.98 5.71
CA HIS A 118 -7.76 -12.41 6.75
C HIS A 118 -8.27 -10.99 7.08
N LEU A 119 -8.95 -10.84 8.22
CA LEU A 119 -9.58 -9.59 8.62
C LEU A 119 -8.90 -9.05 9.87
N HIS A 120 -8.01 -8.08 9.68
CA HIS A 120 -7.12 -7.60 10.74
C HIS A 120 -7.40 -6.15 11.15
N GLY A 121 -7.36 -5.90 12.45
CA GLY A 121 -7.74 -4.63 13.04
C GLY A 121 -8.30 -4.78 14.45
N SER A 122 -8.81 -3.67 14.96
CA SER A 122 -9.49 -3.61 16.26
C SER A 122 -10.59 -2.56 16.22
N GLY A 123 -11.62 -2.71 17.06
CA GLY A 123 -12.68 -1.72 17.15
C GLY A 123 -14.02 -2.25 17.65
N PRO A 124 -15.02 -1.37 17.79
CA PRO A 124 -16.30 -1.69 18.43
C PRO A 124 -17.11 -2.77 17.70
N LEU A 125 -16.83 -3.04 16.42
CA LEU A 125 -17.55 -4.06 15.65
C LEU A 125 -16.90 -5.45 15.69
N GLU A 126 -15.79 -5.63 16.41
CA GLU A 126 -15.01 -6.88 16.38
C GLU A 126 -15.86 -8.14 16.64
N SER A 127 -16.57 -8.18 17.77
CA SER A 127 -17.41 -9.33 18.14
C SER A 127 -18.49 -9.60 17.09
N SER A 128 -19.14 -8.54 16.59
CA SER A 128 -20.16 -8.67 15.54
C SER A 128 -19.57 -9.21 14.23
N LEU A 129 -18.35 -8.82 13.87
CA LEU A 129 -17.69 -9.28 12.66
C LEU A 129 -17.24 -10.75 12.79
N LYS A 130 -16.70 -11.16 13.95
CA LYS A 130 -16.35 -12.57 14.22
C LYS A 130 -17.57 -13.48 14.09
N THR A 131 -18.66 -13.16 14.78
CA THR A 131 -19.92 -13.92 14.67
C THR A 131 -20.46 -13.95 13.24
N MET A 132 -20.32 -12.86 12.49
CA MET A 132 -20.75 -12.81 11.10
C MET A 132 -19.89 -13.70 10.20
N CYS A 133 -18.57 -13.73 10.39
CA CYS A 133 -17.68 -14.64 9.68
C CYS A 133 -18.02 -16.11 9.96
N GLU A 134 -18.21 -16.47 11.24
CA GLU A 134 -18.56 -17.84 11.65
C GLU A 134 -19.87 -18.33 11.03
N ARG A 135 -20.85 -17.44 10.84
CA ARG A 135 -22.16 -17.78 10.28
C ARG A 135 -22.21 -17.83 8.76
N ASN A 136 -21.41 -17.00 8.08
CA ASN A 136 -21.58 -16.77 6.64
C ASN A 136 -20.42 -17.31 5.78
N LEU A 137 -19.24 -17.55 6.36
CA LEU A 137 -18.07 -18.01 5.60
C LEU A 137 -17.90 -19.52 5.76
N GLN A 138 -17.56 -20.19 4.65
CA GLN A 138 -17.29 -21.62 4.65
C GLN A 138 -15.92 -21.94 5.28
N ASN A 139 -14.98 -20.99 5.23
CA ASN A 139 -13.66 -21.11 5.83
C ASN A 139 -13.53 -20.15 7.00
N LYS A 140 -12.99 -20.65 8.13
CA LYS A 140 -12.75 -19.84 9.33
C LYS A 140 -11.89 -18.62 8.98
N ALA A 141 -12.39 -17.41 9.20
CA ALA A 141 -11.61 -16.20 8.99
C ALA A 141 -10.49 -16.07 10.03
N ASP A 142 -9.37 -15.49 9.62
CA ASP A 142 -8.25 -15.12 10.46
C ASP A 142 -8.44 -13.69 10.98
N PHE A 143 -8.19 -13.48 12.27
CA PHE A 143 -8.44 -12.22 12.97
C PHE A 143 -7.25 -11.87 13.86
N GLY A 144 -7.12 -10.58 14.17
CA GLY A 144 -6.17 -10.07 15.14
C GLY A 144 -5.64 -8.70 14.75
N PHE A 145 -4.94 -8.06 15.67
CA PHE A 145 -4.15 -6.88 15.37
C PHE A 145 -2.81 -7.31 14.76
N LEU A 146 -2.34 -6.60 13.74
CA LEU A 146 -1.03 -6.83 13.14
C LEU A 146 -0.15 -5.62 13.39
N ASP A 147 1.02 -5.85 13.99
CA ASP A 147 2.08 -4.86 14.01
C ASP A 147 2.69 -4.70 12.60
N ASN A 148 3.27 -3.53 12.33
CA ASN A 148 3.72 -3.15 10.98
C ASN A 148 4.65 -4.18 10.32
N ASN A 149 5.61 -4.74 11.06
CA ASN A 149 6.55 -5.73 10.51
C ASN A 149 5.84 -7.02 10.09
N ILE A 150 4.86 -7.46 10.89
CA ILE A 150 4.08 -8.68 10.62
C ILE A 150 3.11 -8.43 9.46
N LEU A 151 2.58 -7.22 9.35
CA LEU A 151 1.69 -6.83 8.25
C LEU A 151 2.35 -7.00 6.89
N LEU A 152 3.58 -6.51 6.71
CA LEU A 152 4.29 -6.62 5.42
C LEU A 152 4.55 -8.09 5.03
N GLU A 153 4.98 -8.92 5.99
CA GLU A 153 5.17 -10.36 5.75
C GLU A 153 3.86 -11.05 5.39
N LYS A 154 2.76 -10.68 6.07
CA LYS A 154 1.42 -11.21 5.81
C LYS A 154 0.96 -10.81 4.40
N LEU A 155 1.08 -9.53 4.03
CA LEU A 155 0.69 -9.00 2.72
C LEU A 155 1.41 -9.73 1.58
N GLY A 156 2.70 -10.05 1.74
CA GLY A 156 3.47 -10.80 0.75
C GLY A 156 2.90 -12.19 0.39
N LYS A 157 2.03 -12.74 1.24
CA LYS A 157 1.38 -14.05 1.06
C LYS A 157 -0.06 -13.94 0.52
N MET A 158 -0.56 -12.73 0.29
CA MET A 158 -1.96 -12.49 -0.09
C MET A 158 -2.10 -12.28 -1.61
N GLN A 159 -3.23 -12.74 -2.16
CA GLN A 159 -3.56 -12.55 -3.57
C GLN A 159 -4.30 -11.23 -3.79
N LEU A 160 -5.24 -10.89 -2.90
CA LEU A 160 -6.12 -9.73 -3.05
C LEU A 160 -6.23 -8.94 -1.74
N TYR A 161 -6.05 -7.63 -1.82
CA TYR A 161 -6.35 -6.70 -0.73
C TYR A 161 -7.69 -6.03 -1.01
N VAL A 162 -8.69 -6.22 -0.14
CA VAL A 162 -9.99 -5.56 -0.31
C VAL A 162 -10.11 -4.38 0.64
N HIS A 163 -10.43 -3.21 0.09
CA HIS A 163 -10.67 -1.98 0.83
C HIS A 163 -12.13 -1.54 0.67
N PRO A 164 -13.05 -2.00 1.54
CA PRO A 164 -14.47 -1.74 1.35
C PRO A 164 -14.96 -0.41 1.92
N ALA A 165 -14.07 0.38 2.52
CA ALA A 165 -14.45 1.62 3.18
C ALA A 165 -15.10 2.62 2.21
N GLU A 166 -16.19 3.22 2.66
CA GLU A 166 -16.88 4.26 1.89
C GLU A 166 -16.21 5.62 2.04
N VAL A 167 -15.61 5.88 3.21
CA VAL A 167 -14.91 7.12 3.53
C VAL A 167 -13.53 6.75 4.08
N GLU A 168 -12.49 7.34 3.51
CA GLU A 168 -11.10 7.10 3.91
C GLU A 168 -10.24 8.34 3.63
N SER A 169 -9.38 8.68 4.60
CA SER A 169 -8.50 9.86 4.51
C SER A 169 -7.10 9.50 4.00
N GLU A 170 -6.36 8.66 4.75
CA GLU A 170 -4.92 8.41 4.48
C GLU A 170 -4.63 6.99 3.96
N ALA A 171 -5.48 6.02 4.33
CA ALA A 171 -5.47 4.66 3.78
C ALA A 171 -4.11 3.94 3.75
N ILE A 172 -3.28 4.14 4.76
CA ILE A 172 -1.89 3.64 4.82
C ILE A 172 -1.81 2.14 4.50
N SER A 173 -2.67 1.31 5.13
CA SER A 173 -2.65 -0.14 4.88
C SER A 173 -3.02 -0.55 3.45
N CYS A 174 -3.80 0.27 2.74
CA CYS A 174 -4.07 0.04 1.32
C CYS A 174 -2.83 0.36 0.48
N LEU A 175 -2.14 1.46 0.78
CA LEU A 175 -0.90 1.81 0.11
C LEU A 175 0.20 0.79 0.38
N GLU A 176 0.33 0.29 1.60
CA GLU A 176 1.28 -0.79 1.96
C GLU A 176 0.99 -2.07 1.16
N ALA A 177 -0.28 -2.47 1.02
CA ALA A 177 -0.66 -3.62 0.21
C ALA A 177 -0.27 -3.44 -1.27
N VAL A 178 -0.56 -2.26 -1.83
CA VAL A 178 -0.18 -1.91 -3.21
C VAL A 178 1.34 -1.90 -3.38
N ALA A 179 2.09 -1.37 -2.41
CA ALA A 179 3.56 -1.38 -2.43
C ALA A 179 4.15 -2.79 -2.38
N CYS A 180 3.51 -3.72 -1.65
CA CYS A 180 3.84 -5.14 -1.66
C CYS A 180 3.43 -5.86 -2.96
N GLY A 181 2.83 -5.16 -3.92
CA GLY A 181 2.34 -5.73 -5.17
C GLY A 181 1.08 -6.58 -5.01
N VAL A 182 0.36 -6.45 -3.88
CA VAL A 182 -0.93 -7.13 -3.71
C VAL A 182 -1.97 -6.36 -4.53
N THR A 183 -2.71 -7.07 -5.38
CA THR A 183 -3.76 -6.45 -6.19
C THR A 183 -4.84 -5.89 -5.28
N PRO A 184 -5.14 -4.58 -5.35
CA PRO A 184 -6.20 -3.98 -4.57
C PRO A 184 -7.56 -4.17 -5.25
N LEU A 185 -8.62 -4.23 -4.45
CA LEU A 185 -10.01 -4.11 -4.85
C LEU A 185 -10.70 -3.11 -3.92
N ILE A 186 -10.99 -1.93 -4.46
CA ILE A 186 -11.31 -0.73 -3.67
C ILE A 186 -12.74 -0.26 -3.97
N ALA A 187 -13.45 0.17 -2.93
CA ALA A 187 -14.75 0.79 -3.09
C ALA A 187 -14.61 2.09 -3.89
N ASN A 188 -15.36 2.21 -4.99
CA ASN A 188 -15.33 3.36 -5.89
C ASN A 188 -16.13 4.55 -5.32
N SER A 189 -15.67 5.05 -4.18
CA SER A 189 -16.29 6.18 -3.48
C SER A 189 -15.71 7.51 -3.93
N LYS A 190 -16.57 8.50 -4.14
CA LYS A 190 -16.17 9.88 -4.46
C LYS A 190 -15.62 10.64 -3.25
N VAL A 191 -15.88 10.15 -2.05
CA VAL A 191 -15.50 10.77 -0.77
C VAL A 191 -14.35 10.02 -0.09
N SER A 192 -13.58 9.26 -0.87
CA SER A 192 -12.46 8.47 -0.38
C SER A 192 -11.22 8.70 -1.23
N ALA A 193 -10.08 8.91 -0.58
CA ALA A 193 -8.79 9.06 -1.27
C ALA A 193 -8.32 7.75 -1.93
N THR A 194 -8.80 6.58 -1.49
CA THR A 194 -8.26 5.28 -1.92
C THR A 194 -8.48 4.93 -3.36
N ARG A 195 -9.47 5.52 -4.03
CA ARG A 195 -9.78 5.24 -5.44
C ARG A 195 -8.55 5.44 -6.33
N GLN A 196 -7.69 6.40 -6.01
CA GLN A 196 -6.48 6.72 -6.78
C GLN A 196 -5.43 5.60 -6.80
N PHE A 197 -5.53 4.61 -5.91
CA PHE A 197 -4.61 3.48 -5.86
C PHE A 197 -4.97 2.36 -6.84
N ALA A 198 -6.19 2.36 -7.40
CA ALA A 198 -6.57 1.43 -8.44
C ALA A 198 -5.96 1.86 -9.79
N LEU A 199 -5.33 0.93 -10.51
CA LEU A 199 -4.78 1.22 -11.84
C LEU A 199 -5.88 1.29 -12.91
N ASP A 200 -6.97 0.53 -12.72
CA ASP A 200 -8.12 0.53 -13.61
C ASP A 200 -9.39 0.01 -12.92
N ASN A 201 -10.50 -0.03 -13.67
CA ASN A 201 -11.83 -0.39 -13.18
C ASN A 201 -11.99 -1.85 -12.72
N ARG A 202 -11.02 -2.74 -12.99
CA ARG A 202 -11.04 -4.13 -12.47
C ARG A 202 -10.73 -4.18 -10.98
N SER A 203 -10.03 -3.16 -10.47
CA SER A 203 -9.70 -2.98 -9.05
C SER A 203 -10.65 -2.02 -8.33
N LEU A 204 -11.78 -1.70 -8.96
CA LEU A 204 -12.84 -0.88 -8.39
C LEU A 204 -14.17 -1.64 -8.38
N PHE A 205 -14.92 -1.48 -7.29
CA PHE A 205 -16.29 -1.97 -7.17
C PHE A 205 -17.23 -0.87 -6.65
N LYS A 206 -18.52 -0.98 -6.92
CA LYS A 206 -19.55 -0.02 -6.50
C LYS A 206 -19.68 0.00 -4.98
N VAL A 207 -19.66 1.19 -4.39
CA VAL A 207 -19.75 1.38 -2.95
C VAL A 207 -21.02 0.73 -2.41
N ASN A 208 -20.89 -0.03 -1.30
CA ASN A 208 -21.98 -0.74 -0.63
C ASN A 208 -22.71 -1.79 -1.49
N ASP A 209 -22.20 -2.13 -2.67
CA ASP A 209 -22.75 -3.17 -3.54
C ASP A 209 -22.08 -4.53 -3.25
N VAL A 210 -22.82 -5.41 -2.58
CA VAL A 210 -22.34 -6.75 -2.21
C VAL A 210 -22.14 -7.63 -3.46
N GLN A 211 -23.00 -7.50 -4.46
CA GLN A 211 -22.95 -8.38 -5.63
C GLN A 211 -21.80 -7.97 -6.54
N ASP A 212 -21.66 -6.67 -6.82
CA ASP A 212 -20.54 -6.18 -7.63
C ASP A 212 -19.19 -6.51 -6.97
N LEU A 213 -19.08 -6.43 -5.63
CA LEU A 213 -17.87 -6.87 -4.93
C LEU A 213 -17.62 -8.38 -5.10
N ALA A 214 -18.65 -9.22 -5.01
CA ALA A 214 -18.52 -10.67 -5.20
C ALA A 214 -18.06 -11.00 -6.62
N ASP A 215 -18.68 -10.38 -7.63
CA ASP A 215 -18.36 -10.58 -9.05
C ASP A 215 -16.91 -10.15 -9.36
N LYS A 216 -16.43 -9.06 -8.74
CA LYS A 216 -15.04 -8.61 -8.86
C LYS A 216 -14.05 -9.55 -8.17
N ILE A 217 -14.40 -10.12 -7.01
CA ILE A 217 -13.59 -11.15 -6.36
C ILE A 217 -13.49 -12.39 -7.27
N ASP A 218 -14.62 -12.85 -7.81
CA ASP A 218 -14.68 -14.01 -8.69
C ASP A 218 -13.85 -13.79 -9.96
N PHE A 219 -13.94 -12.61 -10.57
CA PHE A 219 -13.10 -12.21 -11.69
C PHE A 219 -11.60 -12.40 -11.41
N TRP A 220 -11.09 -11.95 -10.26
CA TRP A 220 -9.67 -12.10 -9.92
C TRP A 220 -9.27 -13.56 -9.65
N ILE A 221 -10.18 -14.36 -9.08
CA ILE A 221 -9.96 -15.81 -8.89
C ILE A 221 -9.88 -16.55 -10.23
N GLU A 222 -10.69 -16.15 -11.21
CA GLU A 222 -10.74 -16.73 -12.56
C GLU A 222 -9.58 -16.31 -13.46
N ASN A 223 -8.92 -15.21 -13.12
CA ASN A 223 -7.85 -14.62 -13.95
C ASN A 223 -6.50 -14.59 -13.19
N PRO A 224 -5.97 -15.74 -12.73
CA PRO A 224 -4.75 -15.78 -11.92
C PRO A 224 -3.52 -15.25 -12.69
N THR A 225 -3.41 -15.53 -13.99
CA THR A 225 -2.31 -15.01 -14.82
C THR A 225 -2.33 -13.47 -14.88
N LEU A 226 -3.51 -12.89 -15.05
CA LEU A 226 -3.66 -11.43 -15.03
C LEU A 226 -3.35 -10.86 -13.65
N LEU A 227 -3.82 -11.51 -12.58
CA LEU A 227 -3.51 -11.12 -11.21
C LEU A 227 -1.99 -11.01 -11.01
N GLU A 228 -1.24 -12.04 -11.40
CA GLU A 228 0.23 -12.08 -11.31
C GLU A 228 0.91 -11.00 -12.16
N GLN A 229 0.39 -10.72 -13.36
CA GLN A 229 0.90 -9.63 -14.21
C GLN A 229 0.68 -8.25 -13.59
N MET A 230 -0.39 -8.06 -12.83
CA MET A 230 -0.72 -6.77 -12.21
C MET A 230 0.13 -6.48 -10.96
N ARG A 231 0.62 -7.50 -10.26
CA ARG A 231 1.42 -7.34 -9.04
C ARG A 231 2.61 -6.38 -9.18
N PRO A 232 3.52 -6.55 -10.16
CA PRO A 232 4.65 -5.63 -10.33
C PRO A 232 4.21 -4.22 -10.75
N LEU A 233 3.09 -4.09 -11.46
CA LEU A 233 2.55 -2.79 -11.85
C LEU A 233 2.03 -2.02 -10.63
N TYR A 234 1.32 -2.69 -9.73
CA TYR A 234 0.87 -2.12 -8.46
C TYR A 234 2.04 -1.72 -7.57
N ALA A 235 3.04 -2.58 -7.39
CA ALA A 235 4.24 -2.25 -6.62
C ALA A 235 4.96 -1.02 -7.18
N LYS A 236 5.10 -0.93 -8.52
CA LYS A 236 5.68 0.25 -9.18
C LYS A 236 4.83 1.50 -8.97
N SER A 237 3.51 1.38 -9.01
CA SER A 237 2.60 2.53 -8.83
C SER A 237 2.71 3.17 -7.44
N ALA A 238 3.02 2.37 -6.41
CA ALA A 238 3.20 2.87 -5.05
C ALA A 238 4.37 3.84 -4.90
N THR A 239 5.40 3.75 -5.75
CA THR A 239 6.60 4.62 -5.71
C THR A 239 6.31 6.11 -5.98
N LYS A 240 5.11 6.43 -6.46
CA LYS A 240 4.61 7.80 -6.61
C LYS A 240 4.30 8.44 -5.25
N TYR A 241 4.00 7.64 -4.25
CA TYR A 241 3.64 8.06 -2.89
C TYR A 241 4.84 7.94 -1.93
N ASP A 242 6.06 7.98 -2.47
CA ASP A 242 7.28 8.01 -1.67
C ASP A 242 7.25 9.23 -0.73
N LEU A 243 7.53 8.97 0.55
CA LEU A 243 7.54 9.97 1.60
C LEU A 243 8.54 11.09 1.28
N GLN A 244 9.71 10.77 0.70
CA GLN A 244 10.70 11.79 0.35
C GLN A 244 10.14 12.77 -0.68
N LYS A 245 9.45 12.28 -1.72
CA LYS A 245 8.81 13.14 -2.71
C LYS A 245 7.70 14.01 -2.10
N SER A 246 7.00 13.47 -1.11
CA SER A 246 5.97 14.22 -0.37
C SER A 246 6.59 15.32 0.49
N ILE A 247 7.74 15.05 1.11
CA ILE A 247 8.55 16.04 1.85
C ILE A 247 9.08 17.12 0.91
N ASP A 248 9.64 16.75 -0.23
CA ASP A 248 10.15 17.72 -1.21
C ASP A 248 9.03 18.64 -1.70
N SER A 249 7.84 18.08 -1.98
CA SER A 249 6.67 18.86 -2.41
C SER A 249 6.19 19.84 -1.34
N ILE A 250 6.16 19.44 -0.06
CA ILE A 250 5.70 20.33 1.01
C ILE A 250 6.74 21.42 1.33
N LEU A 251 8.03 21.10 1.21
CA LEU A 251 9.11 22.09 1.32
C LEU A 251 8.99 23.16 0.24
N GLN A 252 8.69 22.76 -1.00
CA GLN A 252 8.45 23.70 -2.09
C GLN A 252 7.28 24.65 -1.79
N VAL A 253 6.15 24.13 -1.29
CA VAL A 253 5.00 24.97 -0.88
C VAL A 253 5.39 25.96 0.21
N TYR A 254 6.21 25.55 1.19
CA TYR A 254 6.68 26.47 2.22
C TYR A 254 7.64 27.53 1.68
N ASP A 255 8.55 27.17 0.78
CA ASP A 255 9.46 28.11 0.14
C ASP A 255 8.69 29.15 -0.69
N GLU A 256 7.67 28.71 -1.43
CA GLU A 256 6.75 29.58 -2.17
C GLU A 256 5.99 30.53 -1.21
N ALA A 257 5.39 30.00 -0.14
CA ALA A 257 4.67 30.80 0.84
C ALA A 257 5.58 31.84 1.54
N ILE A 258 6.82 31.48 1.87
CA ILE A 258 7.81 32.40 2.45
C ILE A 258 8.21 33.47 1.44
N SER A 259 8.41 33.08 0.17
CA SER A 259 8.72 34.01 -0.91
C SER A 259 7.59 35.02 -1.12
N ASP A 260 6.34 34.54 -1.20
CA ASP A 260 5.15 35.38 -1.34
C ASP A 260 4.99 36.34 -0.17
N PHE A 261 5.22 35.89 1.05
CA PHE A 261 5.20 36.74 2.24
C PHE A 261 6.25 37.86 2.19
N LYS A 262 7.48 37.53 1.74
CA LYS A 262 8.56 38.51 1.61
C LYS A 262 8.31 39.52 0.49
N GLN A 263 7.74 39.08 -0.63
CA GLN A 263 7.53 39.89 -1.82
C GLN A 263 6.25 40.72 -1.75
N ASN A 264 5.24 40.27 -0.99
CA ASN A 264 3.94 40.91 -0.89
C ASN A 264 3.52 41.17 0.58
N PRO A 265 4.34 41.86 1.40
CA PRO A 265 4.03 42.07 2.82
C PRO A 265 2.69 42.80 3.02
N GLN A 266 2.28 43.65 2.08
CA GLN A 266 0.99 44.35 2.10
C GLN A 266 -0.25 43.45 2.07
N LEU A 267 -0.14 42.20 1.56
CA LEU A 267 -1.24 41.24 1.58
C LEU A 267 -1.52 40.69 2.98
N PHE A 268 -0.59 40.90 3.92
CA PHE A 268 -0.61 40.33 5.26
C PHE A 268 -0.66 41.40 6.37
N THR A 269 -0.68 42.68 6.01
CA THR A 269 -0.94 43.78 6.96
C THR A 269 -2.45 43.98 7.14
N THR A 270 -2.93 43.92 8.38
CA THR A 270 -4.32 44.24 8.72
C THR A 270 -4.62 45.69 8.31
N PRO A 271 -5.74 45.97 7.61
CA PRO A 271 -6.09 47.33 7.26
C PRO A 271 -6.21 48.18 8.53
N ALA A 272 -5.60 49.36 8.54
CA ALA A 272 -5.69 50.29 9.65
C ALA A 272 -7.17 50.68 9.86
N SER A 273 -7.66 50.47 11.09
CA SER A 273 -9.01 50.78 11.55
C SER A 273 -9.28 52.28 11.60
#